data_AF-A0A561TE13-F1
#
_entry.id   AF-A0A561TE13-F1
#
_cell.length_a   1.000
_cell.length_b   1.000
_cell.length_c   1.000
_cell.angle_alpha   90.00
_cell.angle_beta   90.00
_cell.angle_gamma   90.00
#
_symmetry.space_group_name_H-M   'P 1'
#
loop_
_entity.id
_entity.type
_entity.pdbx_description
1 polymer ?
#
loop_
_entity_poly.entity_id
_entity_poly.type
_entity_poly.pdbx_seq_one_letter_code
_entity_poly.pdbx_strand_id
1 'polypeptide(L)' 'MRRLSSGATLEYSGAMSNDHAQDIGLRFALQATGFELATEPPASDTPLAHILAFADEHGYEALTDEHFEAAKRGTL' A
#
# COMPACT_ATOMS: atom_id res chain seq x y z
N MET A 1 4.26 10.98 -59.95
CA MET A 1 3.35 10.89 -58.78
C MET A 1 3.92 9.86 -57.81
N ARG A 2 4.58 10.30 -56.72
CA ARG A 2 5.16 9.41 -55.72
C ARG A 2 4.15 9.29 -54.57
N ARG A 3 3.41 8.19 -54.49
CA ARG A 3 2.77 7.75 -53.24
C ARG A 3 3.82 7.00 -52.43
N LEU A 4 3.81 7.24 -51.13
CA LEU A 4 4.12 6.37 -49.98
C LEU A 4 4.81 7.19 -48.89
N SER A 5 4.01 7.76 -47.99
CA SER A 5 4.44 8.12 -46.64
C SER A 5 3.46 7.44 -45.68
N SER A 6 3.68 6.13 -45.53
CA SER A 6 3.21 5.37 -44.39
C SER A 6 4.28 5.51 -43.31
N GLY A 7 3.90 6.06 -42.17
CA GLY A 7 4.82 6.28 -41.06
C GLY A 7 4.20 7.17 -40.02
N ALA A 8 2.98 6.83 -39.56
CA ALA A 8 2.54 7.30 -38.26
C ALA A 8 3.42 6.58 -37.22
N THR A 9 4.55 7.21 -36.87
CA THR A 9 5.32 6.83 -35.70
C THR A 9 4.40 7.06 -34.52
N LEU A 10 3.81 5.99 -33.97
CA LEU A 10 3.29 6.04 -32.61
C LEU A 10 4.50 6.38 -31.75
N GLU A 11 4.60 7.64 -31.32
CA GLU A 11 5.43 7.98 -30.18
C GLU A 11 4.85 7.19 -29.01
N TYR A 12 5.48 6.06 -28.69
CA TYR A 12 5.24 5.35 -27.44
C TYR A 12 5.77 6.25 -26.32
N SER A 13 4.96 7.23 -25.93
CA SER A 13 5.12 7.96 -24.68
C SER A 13 4.62 7.07 -23.54
N GLY A 14 5.26 5.91 -23.40
CA GLY A 14 5.04 5.01 -22.29
C GLY A 14 5.91 5.45 -21.12
N ALA A 15 5.67 6.66 -20.61
CA ALA A 15 5.92 6.88 -19.20
C ALA A 15 4.98 5.93 -18.46
N MET A 16 5.45 4.72 -18.15
CA MET A 16 4.76 3.88 -17.18
C MET A 16 4.63 4.75 -15.93
N SER A 17 3.40 5.09 -15.55
CA SER A 17 3.19 5.78 -14.27
C SER A 17 3.94 5.01 -13.21
N ASN A 18 4.67 5.69 -12.35
CA ASN A 18 5.44 5.05 -11.30
C ASN A 18 4.53 4.17 -10.41
N ASP A 19 3.24 4.53 -10.33
CA ASP A 19 2.17 3.76 -9.69
C ASP A 19 2.04 2.35 -10.28
N HIS A 20 2.19 2.21 -11.60
CA HIS A 20 2.09 0.92 -12.29
C HIS A 20 3.27 -0.01 -11.95
N ALA A 21 4.48 0.55 -11.83
CA ALA A 21 5.66 -0.22 -11.45
C ALA A 21 5.57 -0.70 -9.98
N GLN A 22 5.07 0.15 -9.08
CA GLN A 22 4.85 -0.20 -7.68
C GLN A 22 3.79 -1.28 -7.51
N ASP A 23 2.67 -1.19 -8.25
CA ASP A 23 1.62 -2.21 -8.24
C ASP A 23 2.12 -3.56 -8.73
N ILE A 24 2.97 -3.60 -9.76
CA ILE A 24 3.59 -4.85 -10.25
C ILE A 24 4.50 -5.42 -9.17
N GLY A 25 5.36 -4.58 -8.56
CA GLY A 25 6.28 -4.99 -7.51
C GLY A 25 5.55 -5.57 -6.29
N LEU A 26 4.49 -4.90 -5.83
CA LEU A 26 3.69 -5.37 -4.69
C LEU A 26 2.98 -6.69 -5.01
N ARG A 27 2.37 -6.81 -6.19
CA ARG A 27 1.72 -8.07 -6.63
C ARG A 27 2.73 -9.23 -6.69
N PHE A 28 3.92 -9.00 -7.21
CA PHE A 28 4.98 -10.02 -7.22
C PHE A 28 5.38 -10.41 -5.80
N ALA A 29 5.58 -9.44 -4.90
CA ALA A 29 5.95 -9.73 -3.51
C ALA A 29 4.88 -10.55 -2.78
N LEU A 30 3.60 -10.21 -2.94
CA LEU A 30 2.48 -10.97 -2.38
C LEU A 30 2.45 -12.42 -2.90
N GLN A 31 2.61 -12.61 -4.22
CA GLN A 31 2.69 -13.95 -4.82
C GLN A 31 3.88 -14.77 -4.33
N ALA A 32 5.07 -14.16 -4.24
CA ALA A 32 6.29 -14.84 -3.81
C ALA A 32 6.27 -15.24 -2.33
N THR A 33 5.57 -14.46 -1.51
CA THR A 33 5.47 -14.68 -0.05
C THR A 33 4.23 -15.46 0.37
N GLY A 34 3.24 -15.61 -0.51
CA GLY A 34 1.97 -16.26 -0.22
C GLY A 34 1.05 -15.44 0.70
N PHE A 35 1.27 -14.12 0.78
CA PHE A 35 0.42 -13.20 1.54
C PHE A 35 -0.62 -12.52 0.66
N GLU A 36 -1.67 -12.02 1.30
CA GLU A 36 -2.71 -11.20 0.69
C GLU A 36 -2.77 -9.84 1.39
N LEU A 37 -3.26 -8.81 0.68
CA LEU A 37 -3.53 -7.52 1.29
C LEU A 37 -4.80 -7.61 2.11
N ALA A 38 -4.72 -7.23 3.39
CA ALA A 38 -5.91 -6.97 4.18
C ALA A 38 -6.62 -5.74 3.61
N THR A 39 -7.89 -5.92 3.24
CA THR A 39 -8.78 -4.84 2.77
C THR A 39 -9.84 -4.47 3.80
N GLU A 40 -10.05 -5.34 4.78
CA GLU A 40 -10.94 -5.12 5.91
C GLU A 40 -10.19 -4.46 7.07
N PRO A 41 -10.90 -3.74 7.96
CA PRO A 41 -10.33 -3.26 9.20
C PRO A 41 -9.69 -4.39 10.03
N PRO A 42 -8.65 -4.10 10.82
CA PRO A 42 -8.04 -5.10 11.69
C PRO A 42 -9.05 -5.62 12.71
N ALA A 43 -8.96 -6.91 13.04
CA ALA A 43 -9.81 -7.51 14.06
C ALA A 43 -9.58 -6.82 15.42
N SER A 44 -10.66 -6.67 16.19
CA SER A 44 -10.70 -5.82 17.40
C SER A 44 -9.73 -6.23 18.50
N ASP A 45 -9.30 -7.49 18.52
CA ASP A 45 -8.37 -8.06 19.50
C ASP A 45 -6.89 -8.01 19.03
N THR A 46 -6.63 -7.37 17.90
CA THR A 46 -5.27 -7.23 17.38
C THR A 46 -4.60 -5.98 17.95
N PRO A 47 -3.27 -6.02 18.14
CA PRO A 47 -2.51 -4.84 18.56
C PRO A 47 -2.75 -3.61 17.68
N LEU A 48 -2.90 -3.82 16.36
CA LEU A 48 -3.16 -2.72 15.43
C LEU A 48 -4.54 -2.09 15.65
N ALA A 49 -5.57 -2.88 15.94
CA ALA A 49 -6.90 -2.33 16.25
C ALA A 49 -6.88 -1.46 17.52
N HIS A 50 -6.14 -1.88 18.56
CA HIS A 50 -6.02 -1.08 19.79
C HIS A 50 -5.27 0.24 19.54
N ILE A 51 -4.21 0.22 18.73
CA ILE A 51 -3.47 1.44 18.35
C ILE A 51 -4.36 2.41 17.58
N LEU A 52 -5.14 1.89 16.62
CA LEU A 52 -6.05 2.73 15.85
C LEU A 52 -7.16 3.32 16.72
N ALA A 53 -7.70 2.55 17.67
CA ALA A 53 -8.68 3.05 18.63
C ALA A 53 -8.11 4.17 19.52
N PHE A 54 -6.89 3.98 20.05
CA PHE A 54 -6.20 5.02 20.82
C PHE A 54 -5.98 6.30 20.00
N ALA A 55 -5.55 6.16 18.75
CA ALA A 55 -5.31 7.30 17.86
C ALA A 55 -6.60 8.04 17.47
N ASP A 56 -7.72 7.33 17.32
CA ASP A 56 -9.03 7.93 17.06
C ASP A 56 -9.48 8.79 18.25
N GLU A 57 -9.18 8.35 19.49
CA GLU A 57 -9.54 9.09 20.71
C GLU A 57 -8.60 10.27 21.01
N HIS A 58 -7.29 10.09 20.82
CA HIS A 58 -6.27 11.03 21.30
C HIS A 58 -5.49 11.76 20.19
N GLY A 59 -5.71 11.40 18.93
CA GLY A 59 -4.92 11.88 17.80
C GLY A 59 -3.69 11.01 17.53
N TYR A 60 -3.31 10.90 16.25
CA TYR A 60 -2.14 10.11 15.84
C TYR A 60 -0.82 10.69 16.38
N GLU A 61 -0.75 11.99 16.62
CA GLU A 61 0.38 12.69 17.21
C GLU A 61 0.63 12.35 18.68
N ALA A 62 -0.37 11.78 19.36
CA ALA A 62 -0.24 11.32 20.74
C ALA A 62 0.39 9.92 20.83
N LEU A 63 0.52 9.20 19.71
CA LEU A 63 1.16 7.89 19.68
C LEU A 63 2.65 8.02 20.00
N THR A 64 3.11 7.06 20.79
CA THR A 64 4.52 6.90 21.17
C THR A 64 4.86 5.42 21.06
N ASP A 65 6.15 5.09 21.01
CA ASP A 65 6.63 3.71 20.97
C ASP A 65 6.09 2.87 22.14
N GLU A 66 5.84 3.48 23.30
CA GLU A 66 5.27 2.81 24.47
C GLU A 66 3.86 2.26 24.19
N HIS A 67 3.05 2.97 23.40
CA HIS A 67 1.72 2.49 23.02
C HIS A 67 1.80 1.25 22.13
N PHE A 68 2.74 1.20 21.18
CA PHE A 68 2.97 0.01 20.36
C PHE A 68 3.44 -1.18 21.20
N GLU A 69 4.32 -0.94 22.15
CA GLU A 69 4.77 -1.96 23.09
C GLU A 69 3.64 -2.45 24.00
N ALA A 70 2.77 -1.55 24.47
CA ALA A 70 1.57 -1.90 25.24
C ALA A 70 0.58 -2.72 24.41
N ALA A 71 0.34 -2.35 23.16
CA ALA A 71 -0.59 -3.06 22.27
C ALA A 71 -0.11 -4.49 21.99
N LYS A 72 1.18 -4.69 21.73
CA LYS A 72 1.76 -6.05 21.56
C LYS A 72 1.60 -6.93 22.80
N ARG A 73 1.60 -6.32 24.00
CA ARG A 73 1.37 -7.02 25.27
C ARG A 73 -0.11 -7.19 25.60
N GLY A 74 -1.02 -6.58 24.84
CA GLY A 74 -2.45 -6.55 25.15
C GLY A 74 -2.80 -5.69 26.36
N THR A 75 -1.99 -4.68 26.66
CA THR A 75 -2.18 -3.77 27.80
C THR A 75 -2.46 -2.32 27.37
N LEU A 76 -2.67 -2.11 26.07
CA LEU A 76 -3.17 -0.84 25.52
C LEU A 76 -4.68 -0.87 25.54
#